data_AF-A0A3A1Y4P9-F1
#
_entry.id   AF-A0A3A1Y4P9-F1
#
_cell.length_a   1.000
_cell.length_b   1.000
_cell.length_c   1.000
_cell.angle_alpha   90.00
_cell.angle_beta   90.00
_cell.angle_gamma   90.00
#
_symmetry.space_group_name_H-M   'P 1'
#
loop_
_entity.id
_entity.type
_entity.pdbx_description
1 polymer ?
#
loop_
_entity_poly.entity_id
_entity_poly.type
_entity_poly.pdbx_seq_one_letter_code
_entity_poly.pdbx_strand_id
1 'polypeptide(L)'
;MKESYVLNSPAKINLFLNVDAKLNTGYHAISTYFKILPQIADYLIVTWEQVADPQDMPSDPLEAGRIFLNNLEIHGFEGIVAKEGNLIYKSLAHLAMSTELLSTASAEQIKNFASYKLVVKVDKRVPVQGGLGGGSSNGAVILQTVAKKFFPLLTPSNLIAIAQRVGADCAVFVHGKSSLAYRIGDLFFTPQAEEFYQVFSTLYHYLEGIKEIDLTDPLSFYDYGSRELKVYPNIAYLQELVLVLVDLAQQLIDAVNKNPNIIPNQALDFISLARHIEHKYHAWLNGYFLVFTSDYKVDTGNAFKSLGNLPQLQMEENPRKFKQTFLQSWKNTLKQLELDPEAPQHSLNSFANNFFANSPLLDDLKHKFNGNLQLTGTGATCFVYVPRLETILNWHLRKFKEFCKENPLAAQFNLQMHKIDLVNSNLEIWSA
;
A
#
# COMPACT_ATOMS: atom_id res chain seq x y z
N MET A 1 -4.03 31.13 -20.17
CA MET A 1 -2.75 30.42 -20.43
C MET A 1 -2.98 28.94 -20.20
N LYS A 2 -2.43 28.05 -21.04
CA LYS A 2 -2.61 26.60 -20.93
C LYS A 2 -1.32 25.96 -20.43
N GLU A 3 -1.36 25.31 -19.28
CA GLU A 3 -0.21 24.66 -18.65
C GLU A 3 -0.43 23.15 -18.62
N SER A 4 0.61 22.34 -18.86
CA SER A 4 0.50 20.88 -18.79
C SER A 4 1.66 20.26 -18.04
N TYR A 5 1.35 19.30 -17.17
CA TYR A 5 2.31 18.58 -16.34
C TYR A 5 2.05 17.08 -16.40
N VAL A 6 3.10 16.28 -16.23
CA VAL A 6 2.99 14.83 -16.04
C VAL A 6 3.24 14.54 -14.56
N LEU A 7 2.30 13.87 -13.92
CA LEU A 7 2.37 13.47 -12.52
C LEU A 7 2.51 11.96 -12.41
N ASN A 8 3.38 11.51 -11.51
CA ASN A 8 3.52 10.10 -11.18
C ASN A 8 2.46 9.70 -10.14
N SER A 9 1.68 8.66 -10.40
CA SER A 9 0.66 8.13 -9.49
C SER A 9 1.01 6.70 -9.07
N PRO A 10 1.76 6.53 -7.97
CA PRO A 10 2.40 5.27 -7.61
C PRO A 10 1.40 4.21 -7.13
N ALA A 11 1.78 2.94 -7.24
CA ALA A 11 1.08 1.81 -6.63
C ALA A 11 1.50 1.60 -5.17
N LYS A 12 0.81 0.70 -4.47
CA LYS A 12 1.20 0.17 -3.17
C LYS A 12 1.06 -1.35 -3.12
N ILE A 13 1.71 -1.98 -2.17
CA ILE A 13 1.38 -3.33 -1.69
C ILE A 13 1.20 -3.29 -0.17
N ASN A 14 0.49 -4.27 0.37
CA ASN A 14 0.39 -4.51 1.80
C ASN A 14 1.39 -5.61 2.16
N LEU A 15 2.47 -5.30 2.89
CA LEU A 15 3.43 -6.33 3.31
C LEU A 15 2.78 -7.33 4.27
N PHE A 16 1.83 -6.90 5.09
CA PHE A 16 0.91 -7.79 5.78
C PHE A 16 -0.45 -7.13 5.92
N LEU A 17 -1.51 -7.90 6.16
CA LEU A 17 -2.86 -7.40 6.42
C LEU A 17 -3.57 -8.26 7.46
N ASN A 18 -3.69 -7.73 8.68
CA ASN A 18 -4.51 -8.31 9.73
C ASN A 18 -5.89 -7.67 9.71
N VAL A 19 -6.94 -8.46 9.89
CA VAL A 19 -8.28 -7.95 10.16
C VAL A 19 -8.58 -8.19 11.63
N ASP A 20 -8.62 -7.10 12.38
CA ASP A 20 -8.63 -7.12 13.84
C ASP A 20 -10.05 -7.28 14.39
N ALA A 21 -11.05 -6.72 13.72
CA ALA A 21 -12.43 -6.71 14.18
C ALA A 21 -13.42 -6.30 13.08
N LYS A 22 -14.69 -6.64 13.28
CA LYS A 22 -15.80 -6.13 12.45
C LYS A 22 -16.39 -4.87 13.06
N LEU A 23 -16.64 -3.85 12.23
CA LEU A 23 -17.25 -2.58 12.63
C LEU A 23 -18.74 -2.55 12.33
N ASN A 24 -19.50 -1.76 13.08
CA ASN A 24 -20.93 -1.55 12.87
C ASN A 24 -21.24 -0.80 11.55
N THR A 25 -20.25 -0.13 10.97
CA THR A 25 -20.34 0.55 9.67
C THR A 25 -20.35 -0.43 8.49
N GLY A 26 -20.13 -1.72 8.72
CA GLY A 26 -19.94 -2.73 7.68
C GLY A 26 -18.49 -2.89 7.21
N TYR A 27 -17.59 -1.99 7.62
CA TYR A 27 -16.14 -2.12 7.41
C TYR A 27 -15.49 -3.03 8.45
N HIS A 28 -14.20 -3.31 8.27
CA HIS A 28 -13.38 -4.01 9.25
C HIS A 28 -12.26 -3.12 9.77
N ALA A 29 -11.96 -3.24 11.05
CA ALA A 29 -10.70 -2.74 11.60
C ALA A 29 -9.56 -3.64 11.10
N ILE A 30 -8.47 -3.05 10.65
CA ILE A 30 -7.29 -3.72 10.13
C ILE A 30 -6.02 -3.15 10.74
N SER A 31 -4.95 -3.94 10.65
CA SER A 31 -3.57 -3.54 10.90
C SER A 31 -2.72 -3.98 9.72
N THR A 32 -1.94 -3.08 9.13
CA THR A 32 -1.17 -3.36 7.90
C THR A 32 0.11 -2.54 7.83
N TYR A 33 1.08 -2.98 7.03
CA TYR A 33 2.18 -2.13 6.56
C TYR A 33 2.04 -1.90 5.06
N PHE A 34 1.82 -0.65 4.67
CA PHE A 34 1.83 -0.26 3.26
C PHE A 34 3.26 -0.03 2.79
N LYS A 35 3.63 -0.67 1.67
CA LYS A 35 4.84 -0.34 0.92
C LYS A 35 4.43 0.42 -0.34
N ILE A 36 4.84 1.67 -0.46
CA ILE A 36 4.65 2.46 -1.70
C ILE A 36 5.68 2.01 -2.73
N LEU A 37 5.22 1.80 -3.97
CA LEU A 37 6.04 1.33 -5.10
C LEU A 37 6.02 2.39 -6.21
N PRO A 38 6.89 3.42 -6.14
CA PRO A 38 6.89 4.50 -7.12
C PRO A 38 7.28 4.08 -8.55
N GLN A 39 7.91 2.92 -8.69
CA GLN A 39 8.33 2.33 -9.96
C GLN A 39 7.16 1.75 -10.77
N ILE A 40 6.05 1.37 -10.10
CA ILE A 40 4.81 0.98 -10.77
C ILE A 40 3.81 2.09 -10.53
N ALA A 41 3.41 2.78 -11.59
CA ALA A 41 2.56 3.96 -11.47
C ALA A 41 1.69 4.15 -12.71
N ASP A 42 0.53 4.77 -12.52
CA ASP A 42 -0.14 5.46 -13.63
C ASP A 42 0.54 6.82 -13.83
N TYR A 43 0.48 7.33 -15.06
CA TYR A 43 0.92 8.70 -15.35
C TYR A 43 -0.28 9.59 -15.63
N LEU A 44 -0.40 10.68 -14.87
CA LEU A 44 -1.51 11.64 -15.02
C LEU A 44 -0.99 12.84 -15.80
N ILE A 45 -1.47 13.00 -17.02
CA ILE A 45 -1.23 14.21 -17.81
C ILE A 45 -2.31 15.20 -17.42
N VAL A 46 -1.90 16.22 -16.67
CA VAL A 46 -2.79 17.24 -16.13
C VAL A 46 -2.61 18.52 -16.92
N THR A 47 -3.70 19.03 -17.48
CA THR A 47 -3.73 20.29 -18.21
C THR A 47 -4.67 21.29 -17.53
N TRP A 48 -4.13 22.46 -17.24
CA TRP A 48 -4.83 23.60 -16.64
C TRP A 48 -5.13 24.64 -17.70
N GLU A 49 -6.37 25.12 -17.71
CA GLU A 49 -6.79 26.21 -18.57
C GLU A 49 -7.66 27.16 -17.76
N GLN A 50 -7.26 28.43 -17.66
CA GLN A 50 -8.12 29.45 -17.08
C GLN A 50 -9.18 29.83 -18.11
N VAL A 51 -10.45 29.55 -17.80
CA VAL A 51 -11.59 29.67 -18.72
C VAL A 51 -12.51 30.84 -18.38
N ALA A 52 -12.31 31.48 -17.23
CA ALA A 52 -13.03 32.68 -16.81
C ALA A 52 -12.12 33.65 -16.06
N ASP A 53 -12.55 34.91 -15.93
CA ASP A 53 -11.92 35.86 -15.02
C ASP A 53 -12.27 35.47 -13.57
N PRO A 54 -11.29 35.34 -12.64
CA PRO A 54 -11.57 35.05 -11.24
C PRO A 54 -12.50 36.08 -10.60
N GLN A 55 -12.51 37.34 -11.05
CA GLN A 55 -13.38 38.36 -10.49
C GLN A 55 -14.87 38.03 -10.67
N ASP A 56 -15.22 37.38 -11.78
CA ASP A 56 -16.58 36.96 -12.17
C ASP A 56 -17.03 35.66 -11.50
N MET A 57 -16.13 34.96 -10.80
CA MET A 57 -16.44 33.69 -10.13
C MET A 57 -17.08 33.90 -8.76
N PRO A 58 -17.89 32.95 -8.27
CA PRO A 58 -18.45 33.00 -6.94
C PRO A 58 -17.36 32.83 -5.88
N SER A 59 -17.53 33.51 -4.75
CA SER A 59 -16.70 33.31 -3.55
C SER A 59 -17.24 32.26 -2.61
N ASP A 60 -18.44 31.71 -2.88
CA ASP A 60 -18.98 30.57 -2.14
C ASP A 60 -18.24 29.28 -2.54
N PRO A 61 -17.60 28.56 -1.60
CA PRO A 61 -16.80 27.37 -1.92
C PRO A 61 -17.57 26.21 -2.54
N LEU A 62 -18.85 26.03 -2.18
CA LEU A 62 -19.66 24.94 -2.71
C LEU A 62 -20.07 25.23 -4.16
N GLU A 63 -20.46 26.46 -4.46
CA GLU A 63 -20.77 26.90 -5.82
C GLU A 63 -19.52 26.88 -6.71
N ALA A 64 -18.41 27.44 -6.23
CA ALA A 64 -17.11 27.39 -6.89
C ALA A 64 -16.67 25.94 -7.18
N GLY A 65 -16.83 25.05 -6.21
CA GLY A 65 -16.57 23.63 -6.35
C GLY A 65 -17.43 22.96 -7.42
N ARG A 66 -18.73 23.26 -7.47
CA ARG A 66 -19.61 22.75 -8.53
C ARG A 66 -19.17 23.21 -9.91
N ILE A 67 -18.83 24.49 -10.06
CA ILE A 67 -18.31 25.04 -11.33
C ILE A 67 -17.04 24.30 -11.74
N PHE A 68 -16.08 24.17 -10.82
CA PHE A 68 -14.83 23.47 -11.10
C PHE A 68 -15.04 22.00 -11.48
N LEU A 69 -15.90 21.27 -10.76
CA LEU A 69 -16.23 19.87 -11.07
C LEU A 69 -16.98 19.71 -12.40
N ASN A 70 -17.81 20.68 -12.78
CA ASN A 70 -18.44 20.71 -14.10
C ASN A 70 -17.39 20.87 -15.20
N ASN A 71 -16.39 21.72 -14.97
CA ASN A 71 -15.24 21.93 -15.84
C ASN A 71 -14.14 20.86 -15.70
N LEU A 72 -14.33 19.83 -14.87
CA LEU A 72 -13.41 18.70 -14.78
C LEU A 72 -13.69 17.69 -15.90
N GLU A 73 -12.66 17.40 -16.69
CA GLU A 73 -12.65 16.31 -17.66
C GLU A 73 -11.64 15.23 -17.24
N ILE A 74 -12.06 13.97 -17.29
CA ILE A 74 -11.23 12.81 -16.97
C ILE A 74 -11.26 11.86 -18.16
N HIS A 75 -10.09 11.58 -18.72
CA HIS A 75 -9.89 10.73 -19.89
C HIS A 75 -8.96 9.56 -19.56
N GLY A 76 -8.95 8.51 -20.39
CA GLY A 76 -8.01 7.38 -20.24
C GLY A 76 -8.53 6.19 -19.44
N PHE A 77 -9.86 6.05 -19.31
CA PHE A 77 -10.50 4.87 -18.73
C PHE A 77 -11.52 4.30 -19.71
N GLU A 78 -11.39 3.02 -20.05
CA GLU A 78 -12.43 2.29 -20.76
C GLU A 78 -13.50 1.84 -19.75
N GLY A 79 -14.79 2.07 -20.03
CA GLY A 79 -15.91 1.55 -19.24
C GLY A 79 -16.37 2.38 -18.03
N ILE A 80 -15.87 3.60 -17.82
CA ILE A 80 -16.48 4.52 -16.84
C ILE A 80 -17.76 5.11 -17.45
N VAL A 81 -18.92 4.75 -16.86
CA VAL A 81 -20.23 5.24 -17.30
C VAL A 81 -20.42 6.74 -16.99
N ALA A 82 -19.85 7.23 -15.89
CA ALA A 82 -19.95 8.62 -15.44
C ALA A 82 -18.72 9.06 -14.62
N LYS A 83 -18.25 10.31 -14.80
CA LYS A 83 -17.02 10.83 -14.14
C LYS A 83 -17.12 10.84 -12.61
N GLU A 84 -18.33 10.96 -12.08
CA GLU A 84 -18.67 10.97 -10.65
C GLU A 84 -18.31 9.65 -9.95
N GLY A 85 -18.27 8.55 -10.71
CA GLY A 85 -17.80 7.26 -10.21
C GLY A 85 -16.28 7.21 -10.00
N ASN A 86 -15.51 8.11 -10.62
CA ASN A 86 -14.05 8.12 -10.58
C ASN A 86 -13.52 8.71 -9.26
N LEU A 87 -12.48 8.11 -8.69
CA LEU A 87 -11.86 8.59 -7.45
C LEU A 87 -11.22 9.97 -7.60
N ILE A 88 -10.75 10.37 -8.79
CA ILE A 88 -10.29 11.73 -9.07
C ILE A 88 -11.43 12.73 -8.85
N TYR A 89 -12.61 12.47 -9.40
CA TYR A 89 -13.77 13.34 -9.20
C TYR A 89 -14.15 13.39 -7.73
N LYS A 90 -14.27 12.22 -7.06
CA LYS A 90 -14.65 12.15 -5.64
C LYS A 90 -13.66 12.90 -4.75
N SER A 91 -12.37 12.81 -5.02
CA SER A 91 -11.34 13.57 -4.32
C SER A 91 -11.57 15.08 -4.37
N LEU A 92 -11.92 15.61 -5.55
CA LEU A 92 -12.17 17.05 -5.72
C LEU A 92 -13.52 17.47 -5.18
N ALA A 93 -14.53 16.61 -5.25
CA ALA A 93 -15.82 16.83 -4.60
C ALA A 93 -15.65 16.90 -3.07
N HIS A 94 -14.90 15.97 -2.47
CA HIS A 94 -14.62 16.00 -1.03
C HIS A 94 -13.78 17.21 -0.63
N LEU A 95 -12.81 17.65 -1.45
CA LEU A 95 -12.06 18.89 -1.23
C LEU A 95 -13.00 20.11 -1.18
N ALA A 96 -13.85 20.28 -2.20
CA ALA A 96 -14.77 21.42 -2.31
C ALA A 96 -15.77 21.50 -1.13
N MET A 97 -16.18 20.35 -0.59
CA MET A 97 -17.13 20.25 0.52
C MET A 97 -16.44 20.14 1.90
N SER A 98 -15.11 20.26 1.96
CA SER A 98 -14.33 20.03 3.18
C SER A 98 -14.36 21.22 4.14
N THR A 99 -14.56 20.96 5.43
CA THR A 99 -14.48 22.00 6.46
C THR A 99 -13.06 22.58 6.55
N GLU A 100 -12.05 21.76 6.25
CA GLU A 100 -10.65 22.15 6.15
C GLU A 100 -10.43 23.23 5.09
N LEU A 101 -11.03 23.08 3.90
CA LEU A 101 -11.01 24.13 2.88
C LEU A 101 -11.77 25.37 3.35
N LEU A 102 -12.99 25.21 3.85
CA LEU A 102 -13.86 26.31 4.30
C LEU A 102 -13.20 27.18 5.39
N SER A 103 -12.36 26.58 6.23
CA SER A 103 -11.68 27.26 7.34
C SER A 103 -10.34 27.89 6.97
N THR A 104 -9.77 27.59 5.79
CA THR A 104 -8.43 28.03 5.42
C THR A 104 -8.36 28.84 4.12
N ALA A 105 -9.36 28.71 3.23
CA ALA A 105 -9.36 29.37 1.94
C ALA A 105 -9.82 30.82 2.00
N SER A 106 -9.15 31.71 1.27
CA SER A 106 -9.62 33.08 1.04
C SER A 106 -10.65 33.12 -0.10
N ALA A 107 -11.50 34.15 -0.12
CA ALA A 107 -12.45 34.37 -1.21
C ALA A 107 -11.76 34.46 -2.58
N GLU A 108 -10.56 35.05 -2.65
CA GLU A 108 -9.75 35.15 -3.86
C GLU A 108 -9.29 33.76 -4.35
N GLN A 109 -8.86 32.89 -3.43
CA GLN A 109 -8.47 31.51 -3.78
C GLN A 109 -9.64 30.70 -4.31
N ILE A 110 -10.83 30.83 -3.71
CA ILE A 110 -12.05 30.15 -4.14
C ILE A 110 -12.48 30.61 -5.53
N LYS A 111 -12.48 31.92 -5.76
CA LYS A 111 -12.74 32.52 -7.06
C LYS A 111 -11.75 32.06 -8.13
N ASN A 112 -10.47 32.07 -7.80
CA ASN A 112 -9.42 31.59 -8.70
C ASN A 112 -9.59 30.10 -9.02
N PHE A 113 -9.88 29.26 -8.03
CA PHE A 113 -10.16 27.84 -8.23
C PHE A 113 -11.32 27.60 -9.21
N ALA A 114 -12.46 28.27 -9.04
CA ALA A 114 -13.61 28.14 -9.94
C ALA A 114 -13.34 28.59 -11.38
N SER A 115 -12.37 29.50 -11.58
CA SER A 115 -12.05 30.06 -12.89
C SER A 115 -11.31 29.10 -13.83
N TYR A 116 -10.89 27.94 -13.32
CA TYR A 116 -10.10 26.97 -14.07
C TYR A 116 -10.92 25.77 -14.55
N LYS A 117 -10.53 25.31 -15.73
CA LYS A 117 -10.81 23.98 -16.26
C LYS A 117 -9.60 23.09 -15.98
N LEU A 118 -9.88 21.85 -15.55
CA LEU A 118 -8.88 20.82 -15.31
C LEU A 118 -9.18 19.63 -16.23
N VAL A 119 -8.23 19.29 -17.09
CA VAL A 119 -8.27 18.07 -17.91
C VAL A 119 -7.24 17.09 -17.38
N VAL A 120 -7.68 15.89 -16.99
CA VAL A 120 -6.81 14.82 -16.53
C VAL A 120 -6.88 13.66 -17.52
N LYS A 121 -5.79 13.38 -18.22
CA LYS A 121 -5.64 12.17 -19.03
C LYS A 121 -4.79 11.16 -18.27
N VAL A 122 -5.37 9.99 -18.01
CA VAL A 122 -4.72 8.91 -17.26
C VAL A 122 -4.11 7.92 -18.25
N ASP A 123 -2.79 7.79 -18.23
CA ASP A 123 -2.10 6.64 -18.81
C ASP A 123 -2.13 5.51 -17.76
N LYS A 124 -3.14 4.65 -17.87
CA LYS A 124 -3.44 3.59 -16.90
C LYS A 124 -2.50 2.40 -17.10
N ARG A 125 -1.56 2.22 -16.19
CA ARG A 125 -0.58 1.11 -16.21
C ARG A 125 -0.68 0.20 -14.99
N VAL A 126 -1.16 0.72 -13.85
CA VAL A 126 -1.47 -0.10 -12.68
C VAL A 126 -2.75 -0.88 -12.96
N PRO A 127 -2.74 -2.23 -12.93
CA PRO A 127 -3.93 -3.02 -13.22
C PRO A 127 -5.14 -2.64 -12.37
N VAL A 128 -6.29 -2.50 -13.03
CA VAL A 128 -7.55 -2.16 -12.37
C VAL A 128 -7.96 -3.33 -11.48
N GLN A 129 -8.39 -3.03 -10.24
CA GLN A 129 -8.76 -4.06 -9.26
C GLN A 129 -7.63 -5.05 -8.93
N GLY A 130 -6.35 -4.67 -9.08
CA GLY A 130 -5.26 -5.51 -8.60
C GLY A 130 -5.11 -5.50 -7.07
N GLY A 131 -5.72 -4.58 -6.33
CA GLY A 131 -5.36 -4.36 -4.92
C GLY A 131 -4.08 -3.51 -4.74
N LEU A 132 -3.50 -3.03 -5.84
CA LEU A 132 -2.36 -2.11 -5.89
C LEU A 132 -2.71 -0.64 -5.62
N GLY A 133 -3.99 -0.31 -5.42
CA GLY A 133 -4.44 1.03 -5.07
C GLY A 133 -4.34 2.09 -6.18
N GLY A 134 -4.18 1.72 -7.45
CA GLY A 134 -3.97 2.68 -8.56
C GLY A 134 -5.03 3.79 -8.65
N GLY A 135 -6.32 3.46 -8.57
CA GLY A 135 -7.39 4.47 -8.58
C GLY A 135 -7.34 5.41 -7.37
N SER A 136 -7.05 4.88 -6.18
CA SER A 136 -6.89 5.67 -4.94
C SER A 136 -5.69 6.61 -5.04
N SER A 137 -4.61 6.13 -5.64
CA SER A 137 -3.42 6.94 -5.96
C SER A 137 -3.77 8.09 -6.89
N ASN A 138 -4.53 7.83 -7.96
CA ASN A 138 -4.89 8.89 -8.91
C ASN A 138 -5.69 10.00 -8.22
N GLY A 139 -6.66 9.64 -7.38
CA GLY A 139 -7.45 10.59 -6.61
C GLY A 139 -6.60 11.41 -5.63
N ALA A 140 -5.70 10.74 -4.89
CA ALA A 140 -4.81 11.40 -3.94
C ALA A 140 -3.82 12.38 -4.61
N VAL A 141 -3.21 11.98 -5.73
CA VAL A 141 -2.26 12.84 -6.47
C VAL A 141 -2.96 14.08 -7.02
N ILE A 142 -4.17 13.93 -7.59
CA ILE A 142 -4.93 15.08 -8.07
C ILE A 142 -5.38 15.97 -6.91
N LEU A 143 -5.84 15.41 -5.79
CA LEU A 143 -6.16 16.16 -4.57
C LEU A 143 -4.98 17.03 -4.12
N GLN A 144 -3.79 16.44 -3.98
CA GLN A 144 -2.58 17.17 -3.57
C GLN A 144 -2.18 18.24 -4.60
N THR A 145 -2.33 17.95 -5.89
CA THR A 145 -1.96 18.89 -6.97
C THR A 145 -2.88 20.11 -6.97
N VAL A 146 -4.19 19.90 -6.85
CA VAL A 146 -5.17 20.99 -6.80
C VAL A 146 -5.01 21.81 -5.52
N ALA A 147 -4.87 21.14 -4.36
CA ALA A 147 -4.61 21.80 -3.10
C ALA A 147 -3.34 22.65 -3.15
N LYS A 148 -2.24 22.12 -3.70
CA LYS A 148 -0.99 22.87 -3.84
C LYS A 148 -1.13 24.09 -4.75
N LYS A 149 -1.91 24.01 -5.82
CA LYS A 149 -2.10 25.12 -6.78
C LYS A 149 -2.96 26.24 -6.21
N PHE A 150 -4.06 25.92 -5.52
CA PHE A 150 -5.05 26.92 -5.11
C PHE A 150 -5.14 27.17 -3.60
N PHE A 151 -4.75 26.20 -2.78
CA PHE A 151 -5.01 26.19 -1.33
C PHE A 151 -3.74 25.80 -0.54
N PRO A 152 -2.63 26.57 -0.64
CA PRO A 152 -1.34 26.23 -0.05
C PRO A 152 -1.33 26.16 1.48
N LEU A 153 -2.37 26.65 2.16
CA LEU A 153 -2.54 26.57 3.61
C LEU A 153 -3.11 25.22 4.09
N LEU A 154 -3.63 24.39 3.17
CA LEU A 154 -4.04 23.03 3.52
C LEU A 154 -2.82 22.20 3.90
N THR A 155 -2.76 21.81 5.18
CA THR A 155 -1.66 21.00 5.71
C THR A 155 -1.77 19.55 5.22
N PRO A 156 -0.67 18.77 5.27
CA PRO A 156 -0.73 17.34 4.98
C PRO A 156 -1.81 16.61 5.79
N SER A 157 -2.02 16.98 7.06
CA SER A 157 -3.06 16.40 7.91
C SER A 157 -4.47 16.71 7.40
N ASN A 158 -4.70 17.93 6.89
CA ASN A 158 -5.98 18.29 6.26
C ASN A 158 -6.25 17.44 5.02
N LEU A 159 -5.24 17.26 4.16
CA LEU A 159 -5.38 16.46 2.94
C LEU A 159 -5.60 14.98 3.26
N ILE A 160 -4.96 14.44 4.30
CA ILE A 160 -5.21 13.07 4.77
C ILE A 160 -6.67 12.94 5.23
N ALA A 161 -7.19 13.89 6.02
CA ALA A 161 -8.58 13.87 6.48
C ALA A 161 -9.61 13.97 5.33
N ILE A 162 -9.29 14.72 4.27
CA ILE A 162 -10.09 14.74 3.03
C ILE A 162 -10.00 13.38 2.32
N ALA A 163 -8.79 12.83 2.14
CA ALA A 163 -8.58 11.56 1.45
C ALA A 163 -9.25 10.37 2.15
N GLN A 164 -9.28 10.36 3.49
CA GLN A 164 -10.00 9.36 4.28
C GLN A 164 -11.49 9.27 3.92
N ARG A 165 -12.11 10.41 3.55
CA ARG A 165 -13.52 10.45 3.11
C ARG A 165 -13.72 9.93 1.69
N VAL A 166 -12.69 9.97 0.85
CA VAL A 166 -12.72 9.45 -0.53
C VAL A 166 -12.64 7.92 -0.53
N GLY A 167 -11.73 7.37 0.28
CA GLY A 167 -11.53 5.95 0.47
C GLY A 167 -10.28 5.67 1.30
N ALA A 168 -10.28 4.60 2.09
CA ALA A 168 -9.21 4.31 3.05
C ALA A 168 -7.81 4.33 2.42
N ASP A 169 -7.63 3.66 1.28
CA ASP A 169 -6.36 3.63 0.55
C ASP A 169 -5.96 4.99 -0.05
N CYS A 170 -6.86 5.98 -0.20
CA CYS A 170 -6.45 7.31 -0.69
C CYS A 170 -5.54 8.01 0.32
N ALA A 171 -5.74 7.76 1.62
CA ALA A 171 -4.98 8.40 2.68
C ALA A 171 -3.49 8.08 2.60
N VAL A 172 -3.11 6.83 2.23
CA VAL A 172 -1.69 6.44 2.21
C VAL A 172 -0.93 7.11 1.07
N PHE A 173 -1.59 7.37 -0.05
CA PHE A 173 -1.00 8.09 -1.17
C PHE A 173 -0.84 9.59 -0.88
N VAL A 174 -1.75 10.20 -0.11
CA VAL A 174 -1.53 11.57 0.41
C VAL A 174 -0.40 11.59 1.43
N HIS A 175 -0.32 10.58 2.30
CA HIS A 175 0.80 10.43 3.23
C HIS A 175 2.15 10.26 2.50
N GLY A 176 2.13 9.57 1.36
CA GLY A 176 3.24 9.51 0.39
C GLY A 176 4.45 8.70 0.86
N LYS A 177 4.30 7.91 1.92
CA LYS A 177 5.38 7.09 2.52
C LYS A 177 4.86 5.71 2.90
N SER A 178 5.77 4.73 2.87
CA SER A 178 5.51 3.42 3.42
C SER A 178 5.35 3.51 4.94
N SER A 179 4.28 2.92 5.48
CA SER A 179 3.92 3.11 6.87
C SER A 179 3.06 1.98 7.42
N LEU A 180 3.19 1.76 8.73
CA LEU A 180 2.19 1.03 9.50
C LEU A 180 0.88 1.82 9.51
N ALA A 181 -0.23 1.15 9.27
CA ALA A 181 -1.56 1.73 9.28
C ALA A 181 -2.56 0.85 10.01
N TYR A 182 -3.58 1.48 10.58
CA TYR A 182 -4.64 0.82 11.35
C TYR A 182 -6.01 1.48 11.09
N ARG A 183 -7.02 1.12 11.89
CA ARG A 183 -8.44 1.49 11.69
C ARG A 183 -8.95 0.81 10.42
N ILE A 184 -9.36 1.52 9.39
CA ILE A 184 -9.78 0.89 8.13
C ILE A 184 -8.64 0.93 7.11
N GLY A 185 -7.40 1.18 7.56
CA GLY A 185 -6.21 1.35 6.72
C GLY A 185 -5.83 2.80 6.46
N ASP A 186 -6.35 3.72 7.26
CA ASP A 186 -6.36 5.14 6.93
C ASP A 186 -5.89 6.04 8.08
N LEU A 187 -5.58 5.44 9.24
CA LEU A 187 -4.77 6.06 10.29
C LEU A 187 -3.37 5.47 10.26
N PHE A 188 -2.38 6.34 10.08
CA PHE A 188 -0.97 5.93 10.07
C PHE A 188 -0.40 5.93 11.47
N PHE A 189 0.43 4.94 11.76
CA PHE A 189 1.18 4.87 12.99
C PHE A 189 2.26 5.96 12.95
N THR A 190 2.02 7.04 13.69
CA THR A 190 3.02 8.05 14.01
C THR A 190 3.46 7.79 15.46
N PRO A 191 4.53 7.02 15.68
CA PRO A 191 4.90 6.65 17.03
C PRO A 191 5.44 7.83 17.82
N GLN A 192 5.09 7.88 19.11
CA GLN A 192 5.97 8.52 20.09
C GLN A 192 7.21 7.63 20.32
N ALA A 193 8.31 8.20 20.82
CA ALA A 193 9.60 7.49 20.94
C ALA A 193 9.48 6.11 21.63
N GLU A 194 8.72 6.02 22.71
CA GLU A 194 8.48 4.78 23.46
C GLU A 194 7.68 3.73 22.67
N GLU A 195 6.72 4.18 21.86
CA GLU A 195 5.87 3.29 21.06
C GLU A 195 6.62 2.77 19.82
N PHE A 196 7.47 3.60 19.22
CA PHE A 196 8.40 3.14 18.19
C PHE A 196 9.29 2.05 18.76
N TYR A 197 9.86 2.27 19.95
CA TYR A 197 10.69 1.27 20.62
C TYR A 197 9.92 -0.04 20.86
N GLN A 198 8.68 0.04 21.35
CA GLN A 198 7.87 -1.16 21.58
C GLN A 198 7.65 -1.96 20.29
N VAL A 199 7.33 -1.31 19.16
CA VAL A 199 7.12 -2.01 17.89
C VAL A 199 8.45 -2.54 17.32
N PHE A 200 9.46 -1.67 17.22
CA PHE A 200 10.74 -1.94 16.57
C PHE A 200 11.58 -2.96 17.34
N SER A 201 11.74 -2.76 18.65
CA SER A 201 12.52 -3.67 19.50
C SER A 201 11.86 -5.03 19.63
N THR A 202 10.52 -5.09 19.78
CA THR A 202 9.83 -6.38 19.86
C THR A 202 9.98 -7.16 18.55
N LEU A 203 9.88 -6.48 17.40
CA LEU A 203 10.08 -7.11 16.09
C LEU A 203 11.53 -7.63 15.93
N TYR A 204 12.52 -6.82 16.29
CA TYR A 204 13.92 -7.22 16.24
C TYR A 204 14.19 -8.46 17.11
N HIS A 205 13.82 -8.42 18.39
CA HIS A 205 14.07 -9.55 19.30
C HIS A 205 13.29 -10.81 18.91
N TYR A 206 12.10 -10.65 18.29
CA TYR A 206 11.36 -11.78 17.73
C TYR A 206 12.16 -12.46 16.61
N LEU A 207 12.64 -11.70 15.63
CA LEU A 207 13.41 -12.24 14.50
C LEU A 207 14.76 -12.84 14.96
N GLU A 208 15.45 -12.20 15.90
CA GLU A 208 16.70 -12.72 16.48
C GLU A 208 16.51 -13.97 17.34
N GLY A 209 15.30 -14.20 17.84
CA GLY A 209 14.98 -15.37 18.66
C GLY A 209 14.85 -16.67 17.84
N ILE A 210 14.73 -16.57 16.52
CA ILE A 210 14.57 -17.70 15.61
C ILE A 210 15.93 -18.35 15.38
N LYS A 211 16.08 -19.63 15.76
CA LYS A 211 17.38 -20.33 15.72
C LYS A 211 17.49 -21.35 14.59
N GLU A 212 16.36 -21.76 14.05
CA GLU A 212 16.24 -22.84 13.07
C GLU A 212 16.59 -22.38 11.66
N ILE A 213 16.57 -21.07 11.39
CA ILE A 213 16.70 -20.47 10.06
C ILE A 213 17.68 -19.29 10.14
N ASP A 214 18.69 -19.27 9.28
CA ASP A 214 19.54 -18.10 9.11
C ASP A 214 18.87 -17.09 8.17
N LEU A 215 18.20 -16.10 8.76
CA LEU A 215 17.55 -15.02 8.01
C LEU A 215 18.53 -14.06 7.33
N THR A 216 19.83 -14.16 7.59
CA THR A 216 20.86 -13.32 6.93
C THR A 216 21.39 -13.94 5.64
N ASP A 217 21.29 -15.27 5.50
CA ASP A 217 21.71 -15.99 4.30
C ASP A 217 20.51 -16.39 3.43
N PRO A 218 20.19 -15.63 2.37
CA PRO A 218 19.12 -16.01 1.46
C PRO A 218 19.44 -17.24 0.60
N LEU A 219 20.66 -17.78 0.62
CA LEU A 219 20.98 -19.05 -0.03
C LEU A 219 20.62 -20.25 0.83
N SER A 220 20.37 -20.08 2.13
CA SER A 220 19.80 -21.13 2.98
C SER A 220 18.39 -21.55 2.51
N PHE A 221 17.73 -20.72 1.69
CA PHE A 221 16.52 -21.08 0.93
C PHE A 221 16.79 -22.04 -0.22
N TYR A 222 18.02 -22.18 -0.70
CA TYR A 222 18.41 -23.02 -1.82
C TYR A 222 19.28 -24.18 -1.33
N ASP A 223 18.75 -25.39 -1.32
CA ASP A 223 19.51 -26.59 -1.03
C ASP A 223 20.46 -26.91 -2.18
N TYR A 224 21.76 -26.72 -1.96
CA TYR A 224 22.79 -27.02 -2.94
C TYR A 224 22.99 -28.51 -3.22
N GLY A 225 22.62 -29.38 -2.27
CA GLY A 225 22.69 -30.82 -2.40
C GLY A 225 21.62 -31.36 -3.33
N SER A 226 20.36 -30.98 -3.12
CA SER A 226 19.25 -31.36 -4.02
C SER A 226 19.09 -30.44 -5.23
N ARG A 227 19.71 -29.26 -5.22
CA ARG A 227 19.49 -28.16 -6.18
C ARG A 227 18.03 -27.68 -6.21
N GLU A 228 17.35 -27.75 -5.07
CA GLU A 228 15.97 -27.32 -4.90
C GLU A 228 15.83 -26.23 -3.85
N LEU A 229 14.78 -25.41 -3.96
CA LEU A 229 14.49 -24.41 -2.94
C LEU A 229 13.84 -25.08 -1.72
N LYS A 230 14.47 -25.00 -0.55
CA LYS A 230 13.89 -25.42 0.74
C LYS A 230 13.02 -24.30 1.30
N VAL A 231 11.73 -24.59 1.46
CA VAL A 231 10.75 -23.65 1.96
C VAL A 231 10.30 -24.11 3.34
N TYR A 232 10.73 -23.41 4.38
CA TYR A 232 10.26 -23.66 5.75
C TYR A 232 8.81 -23.16 5.91
N PRO A 233 7.97 -23.84 6.71
CA PRO A 233 6.68 -23.29 7.09
C PRO A 233 6.84 -21.85 7.64
N ASN A 234 5.97 -20.93 7.21
CA ASN A 234 5.97 -19.51 7.61
C ASN A 234 7.15 -18.66 7.11
N ILE A 235 8.03 -19.18 6.25
CA ILE A 235 9.28 -18.48 5.93
C ILE A 235 9.08 -17.09 5.36
N ALA A 236 8.12 -16.90 4.46
CA ALA A 236 8.01 -15.61 3.81
C ALA A 236 7.07 -14.62 4.50
N TYR A 237 6.35 -15.09 5.52
CA TYR A 237 5.87 -14.21 6.57
C TYR A 237 7.05 -13.63 7.37
N LEU A 238 8.08 -14.43 7.68
CA LEU A 238 9.32 -13.90 8.28
C LEU A 238 10.03 -12.92 7.33
N GLN A 239 9.99 -13.15 6.02
CA GLN A 239 10.55 -12.22 5.04
C GLN A 239 9.81 -10.87 5.06
N GLU A 240 8.48 -10.86 5.09
CA GLU A 240 7.69 -9.64 5.24
C GLU A 240 8.08 -8.88 6.51
N LEU A 241 8.26 -9.59 7.64
CA LEU A 241 8.70 -9.01 8.89
C LEU A 241 10.12 -8.44 8.83
N VAL A 242 11.06 -9.12 8.17
CA VAL A 242 12.42 -8.60 7.93
C VAL A 242 12.36 -7.32 7.11
N LEU A 243 11.54 -7.28 6.04
CA LEU A 243 11.36 -6.08 5.22
C LEU A 243 10.76 -4.92 6.01
N VAL A 244 9.75 -5.19 6.85
CA VAL A 244 9.17 -4.18 7.74
C VAL A 244 10.24 -3.67 8.72
N LEU A 245 11.03 -4.56 9.33
CA LEU A 245 12.09 -4.18 10.27
C LEU A 245 13.12 -3.27 9.59
N VAL A 246 13.57 -3.65 8.39
CA VAL A 246 14.54 -2.91 7.59
C VAL A 246 13.98 -1.54 7.18
N ASP A 247 12.74 -1.47 6.70
CA ASP A 247 12.11 -0.19 6.35
C ASP A 247 11.97 0.73 7.57
N LEU A 248 11.61 0.19 8.75
CA LEU A 248 11.54 0.97 9.98
C LEU A 248 12.92 1.47 10.42
N ALA A 249 13.98 0.67 10.24
CA ALA A 249 15.36 1.05 10.55
C ALA A 249 15.81 2.22 9.66
N GLN A 250 15.57 2.13 8.35
CA GLN A 250 15.85 3.21 7.39
C GLN A 250 15.11 4.50 7.75
N GLN A 251 13.82 4.40 8.06
CA GLN A 251 13.01 5.56 8.43
C GLN A 251 13.56 6.26 9.68
N LEU A 252 14.05 5.50 10.66
CA LEU A 252 14.69 6.06 11.86
C LEU A 252 16.00 6.77 11.51
N ILE A 253 16.84 6.14 10.70
CA ILE A 253 18.13 6.71 10.27
C ILE A 253 17.90 8.01 9.49
N ASP A 254 16.96 8.02 8.54
CA ASP A 254 16.59 9.19 7.76
C ASP A 254 16.02 10.33 8.61
N ALA A 255 15.19 10.01 9.60
CA ALA A 255 14.61 11.01 10.49
C ALA A 255 15.70 11.73 11.29
N VAL A 256 16.67 11.00 11.82
CA VAL A 256 17.80 11.57 12.56
C VAL A 256 18.72 12.37 11.65
N ASN A 257 19.04 11.85 10.46
CA ASN A 257 19.87 12.58 9.49
C ASN A 257 19.27 13.93 9.10
N LYS A 258 17.93 14.03 9.02
CA LYS A 258 17.23 15.28 8.72
C LYS A 258 17.19 16.27 9.87
N ASN A 259 17.15 15.80 11.12
CA ASN A 259 17.19 16.67 12.29
C ASN A 259 18.02 16.06 13.43
N PRO A 260 19.34 16.31 13.44
CA PRO A 260 20.27 15.76 14.42
C PRO A 260 19.98 16.16 15.88
N ASN A 261 19.17 17.20 16.09
CA ASN A 261 18.80 17.69 17.42
C ASN A 261 17.59 16.95 18.02
N ILE A 262 16.91 16.08 17.25
CA ILE A 262 15.84 15.20 17.74
C ILE A 262 16.46 13.84 18.13
N ILE A 263 17.39 13.86 19.09
CA ILE A 263 17.91 12.64 19.69
C ILE A 263 17.57 12.69 21.18
N PRO A 264 16.41 12.17 21.60
CA PRO A 264 16.19 11.86 23.02
C PRO A 264 17.36 11.04 23.56
N ASN A 265 17.68 11.12 24.85
CA ASN A 265 18.85 10.42 25.44
C ASN A 265 18.89 8.89 25.22
N GLN A 266 17.82 8.25 24.73
CA GLN A 266 17.77 6.82 24.33
C GLN A 266 17.95 6.58 22.81
N ALA A 267 17.99 7.63 21.98
CA ALA A 267 17.98 7.50 20.51
C ALA A 267 19.35 7.13 19.89
N LEU A 268 20.47 7.34 20.59
CA LEU A 268 21.79 6.87 20.12
C LEU A 268 21.87 5.34 20.06
N ASP A 269 21.28 4.65 21.04
CA ASP A 269 21.21 3.19 21.06
C ASP A 269 20.31 2.68 19.92
N PHE A 270 19.22 3.39 19.60
CA PHE A 270 18.32 3.03 18.50
C PHE A 270 18.91 3.27 17.13
N ILE A 271 19.67 4.35 16.94
CA ILE A 271 20.41 4.56 15.69
C ILE A 271 21.46 3.47 15.52
N SER A 272 22.17 3.11 16.59
CA SER A 272 23.16 2.03 16.58
C SER A 272 22.51 0.69 16.23
N LEU A 273 21.35 0.38 16.83
CA LEU A 273 20.57 -0.81 16.51
C LEU A 273 20.04 -0.79 15.07
N ALA A 274 19.52 0.34 14.58
CA ALA A 274 19.03 0.46 13.21
C ALA A 274 20.15 0.26 12.19
N ARG A 275 21.33 0.84 12.42
CA ARG A 275 22.53 0.61 11.59
C ARG A 275 23.00 -0.84 11.65
N HIS A 276 22.92 -1.46 12.83
CA HIS A 276 23.22 -2.88 12.98
C HIS A 276 22.26 -3.75 12.16
N ILE A 277 20.96 -3.44 12.20
CA ILE A 277 19.91 -4.12 11.41
C ILE A 277 20.17 -3.94 9.91
N GLU A 278 20.43 -2.73 9.44
CA GLU A 278 20.75 -2.49 8.02
C GLU A 278 21.97 -3.30 7.58
N HIS A 279 23.03 -3.33 8.39
CA HIS A 279 24.22 -4.11 8.09
C HIS A 279 23.95 -5.62 8.10
N LYS A 280 23.23 -6.11 9.12
CA LYS A 280 22.93 -7.53 9.30
C LYS A 280 22.03 -8.07 8.18
N TYR A 281 20.96 -7.35 7.86
CA TYR A 281 19.98 -7.74 6.86
C TYR A 281 20.24 -7.08 5.49
N HIS A 282 21.48 -6.68 5.20
CA HIS A 282 21.80 -5.89 4.00
C HIS A 282 21.45 -6.59 2.68
N ALA A 283 21.48 -7.93 2.64
CA ALA A 283 21.07 -8.70 1.48
C ALA A 283 19.57 -8.47 1.10
N TRP A 284 18.77 -8.05 2.08
CA TRP A 284 17.35 -7.74 1.95
C TRP A 284 17.08 -6.26 1.60
N LEU A 285 18.09 -5.39 1.50
CA LEU A 285 17.91 -3.97 1.20
C LEU A 285 17.70 -3.68 -0.30
N ASN A 286 18.27 -4.52 -1.17
CA ASN A 286 18.49 -4.17 -2.57
C ASN A 286 17.85 -5.15 -3.56
N GLY A 287 16.81 -5.86 -3.13
CA GLY A 287 16.15 -6.89 -3.93
C GLY A 287 15.10 -6.36 -4.90
N TYR A 288 14.26 -7.30 -5.32
CA TYR A 288 13.20 -7.10 -6.29
C TYR A 288 11.85 -7.44 -5.66
N PHE A 289 10.80 -6.72 -6.02
CA PHE A 289 9.45 -7.27 -5.91
C PHE A 289 9.06 -7.87 -7.25
N LEU A 290 8.71 -9.16 -7.25
CA LEU A 290 7.98 -9.78 -8.34
C LEU A 290 6.50 -9.63 -8.03
N VAL A 291 5.79 -8.78 -8.78
CA VAL A 291 4.38 -8.50 -8.59
C VAL A 291 3.58 -9.14 -9.71
N PHE A 292 2.57 -9.92 -9.37
CA PHE A 292 1.78 -10.71 -10.32
C PHE A 292 0.38 -10.14 -10.41
N THR A 293 -0.05 -9.83 -11.62
CA THR A 293 -1.32 -9.16 -11.89
C THR A 293 -2.09 -9.86 -12.99
N SER A 294 -3.41 -9.81 -12.97
CA SER A 294 -4.25 -10.37 -14.04
C SER A 294 -5.60 -9.66 -14.10
N ASP A 295 -6.35 -9.89 -15.17
CA ASP A 295 -7.74 -9.43 -15.32
C ASP A 295 -8.74 -10.29 -14.55
N TYR A 296 -8.25 -11.27 -13.76
CA TYR A 296 -9.08 -12.14 -12.95
C TYR A 296 -9.70 -11.38 -11.76
N LYS A 297 -11.03 -11.43 -11.65
CA LYS A 297 -11.78 -10.78 -10.56
C LYS A 297 -12.11 -11.77 -9.44
N VAL A 298 -11.66 -11.43 -8.23
CA VAL A 298 -12.00 -12.18 -7.00
C VAL A 298 -13.30 -11.64 -6.40
N ASP A 299 -14.21 -12.53 -5.99
CA ASP A 299 -15.39 -12.17 -5.21
C ASP A 299 -15.01 -11.90 -3.74
N THR A 300 -14.69 -10.65 -3.45
CA THR A 300 -14.31 -10.20 -2.11
C THR A 300 -15.46 -10.26 -1.11
N GLY A 301 -16.71 -10.15 -1.57
CA GLY A 301 -17.88 -10.18 -0.70
C GLY A 301 -18.09 -11.55 -0.06
N ASN A 302 -17.92 -12.62 -0.84
CA ASN A 302 -17.89 -13.97 -0.29
C ASN A 302 -16.61 -14.24 0.51
N ALA A 303 -15.52 -13.52 0.21
CA ALA A 303 -14.26 -13.67 0.93
C ALA A 303 -14.36 -13.36 2.41
N PHE A 304 -14.95 -12.21 2.73
CA PHE A 304 -15.05 -11.76 4.10
C PHE A 304 -16.10 -12.54 4.91
N LYS A 305 -17.00 -13.31 4.26
CA LYS A 305 -17.98 -14.16 4.95
C LYS A 305 -17.39 -15.42 5.56
N SER A 306 -16.28 -15.93 5.01
CA SER A 306 -15.62 -17.14 5.51
C SER A 306 -14.73 -16.88 6.74
N LEU A 307 -14.56 -15.61 7.11
CA LEU A 307 -13.93 -15.25 8.37
C LEU A 307 -14.89 -15.61 9.49
N GLY A 308 -14.42 -16.40 10.46
CA GLY A 308 -15.22 -16.80 11.62
C GLY A 308 -15.75 -15.61 12.44
N ASN A 309 -16.27 -15.87 13.64
CA ASN A 309 -16.81 -14.82 14.50
C ASN A 309 -15.70 -13.85 14.96
N LEU A 310 -15.48 -12.77 14.18
CA LEU A 310 -14.61 -11.66 14.56
C LEU A 310 -15.20 -10.91 15.76
N PRO A 311 -14.36 -10.38 16.67
CA PRO A 311 -14.84 -9.52 17.73
C PRO A 311 -15.54 -8.29 17.11
N GLN A 312 -16.69 -7.92 17.67
CA GLN A 312 -17.41 -6.71 17.29
C GLN A 312 -16.86 -5.53 18.09
N LEU A 313 -16.39 -4.50 17.38
CA LEU A 313 -16.06 -3.23 18.00
C LEU A 313 -17.27 -2.30 17.93
N GLN A 314 -17.97 -2.14 19.07
CA GLN A 314 -18.88 -1.02 19.26
C GLN A 314 -18.06 0.28 19.20
N MET A 315 -18.37 1.12 18.22
CA MET A 315 -17.61 2.34 17.96
C MET A 315 -18.17 3.52 18.75
N GLU A 316 -17.38 3.98 19.71
CA GLU A 316 -17.09 5.41 19.82
C GLU A 316 -15.83 5.65 18.96
N GLU A 317 -15.80 6.69 18.13
CA GLU A 317 -14.62 7.06 17.32
C GLU A 317 -13.46 7.54 18.22
N ASN A 318 -12.85 6.62 18.96
CA ASN A 318 -11.75 6.91 19.88
C ASN A 318 -10.43 6.43 19.27
N PRO A 319 -9.57 7.33 18.76
CA PRO A 319 -8.27 6.98 18.20
C PRO A 319 -7.38 6.17 19.15
N ARG A 320 -7.49 6.38 20.47
CA ARG A 320 -6.71 5.62 21.46
C ARG A 320 -7.11 4.14 21.49
N LYS A 321 -8.41 3.84 21.36
CA LYS A 321 -8.91 2.46 21.34
C LYS A 321 -8.39 1.71 20.11
N PHE A 322 -8.45 2.35 18.94
CA PHE A 322 -7.87 1.79 17.72
C PHE A 322 -6.36 1.55 17.83
N LYS A 323 -5.62 2.50 18.41
CA LYS A 323 -4.19 2.34 18.63
C LYS A 323 -3.87 1.20 19.60
N GLN A 324 -4.63 1.04 20.67
CA GLN A 324 -4.49 -0.08 21.61
C GLN A 324 -4.80 -1.42 20.93
N THR A 325 -5.88 -1.49 20.13
CA THR A 325 -6.19 -2.68 19.33
C THR A 325 -5.07 -3.01 18.35
N PHE A 326 -4.52 -2.00 17.66
CA PHE A 326 -3.36 -2.16 16.79
C PHE A 326 -2.14 -2.72 17.55
N LEU A 327 -1.75 -2.10 18.67
CA LEU A 327 -0.60 -2.57 19.46
C LEU A 327 -0.81 -3.98 20.01
N GLN A 328 -2.05 -4.33 20.38
CA GLN A 328 -2.39 -5.69 20.81
C GLN A 328 -2.37 -6.68 19.64
N SER A 329 -2.91 -6.30 18.48
CA SER A 329 -2.85 -7.09 17.25
C SER A 329 -1.41 -7.33 16.84
N TRP A 330 -0.56 -6.30 16.88
CA TRP A 330 0.87 -6.40 16.62
C TRP A 330 1.58 -7.35 17.60
N LYS A 331 1.30 -7.25 18.90
CA LYS A 331 1.84 -8.20 19.90
C LYS A 331 1.33 -9.62 19.68
N ASN A 332 0.05 -9.79 19.38
CA ASN A 332 -0.54 -11.11 19.11
C ASN A 332 0.06 -11.72 17.84
N THR A 333 0.27 -10.91 16.83
CA THR A 333 0.93 -11.27 15.57
C THR A 333 2.32 -11.87 15.86
N LEU A 334 3.07 -11.29 16.79
CA LEU A 334 4.37 -11.83 17.20
C LEU A 334 4.28 -13.01 18.21
N LYS A 335 3.19 -13.14 18.97
CA LYS A 335 2.97 -14.20 19.99
C LYS A 335 2.35 -15.49 19.46
N GLN A 336 1.48 -15.42 18.46
CA GLN A 336 0.83 -16.59 17.83
C GLN A 336 1.81 -17.45 17.01
N LEU A 337 3.10 -17.13 17.07
CA LEU A 337 4.18 -17.76 16.33
C LEU A 337 5.20 -18.45 17.26
N GLU A 338 4.78 -18.87 18.46
CA GLU A 338 5.28 -20.18 18.90
C GLU A 338 5.01 -21.12 17.72
N LEU A 339 6.05 -21.82 17.25
CA LEU A 339 6.04 -22.70 16.07
C LEU A 339 5.12 -23.91 16.28
N ASP A 340 3.86 -23.67 16.66
CA ASP A 340 2.80 -24.63 16.83
C ASP A 340 2.07 -24.76 15.48
N PRO A 341 2.33 -25.85 14.72
CA PRO A 341 1.67 -26.09 13.44
C PRO A 341 0.15 -26.27 13.56
N GLU A 342 -0.41 -26.38 14.78
CA GLU A 342 -1.85 -26.56 15.00
C GLU A 342 -2.59 -25.32 15.53
N ALA A 343 -1.92 -24.17 15.66
CA ALA A 343 -2.55 -22.95 16.17
C ALA A 343 -3.70 -22.47 15.26
N PRO A 344 -4.90 -22.15 15.80
CA PRO A 344 -6.03 -21.70 15.01
C PRO A 344 -5.73 -20.35 14.33
N GLN A 345 -5.70 -20.42 13.01
CA GLN A 345 -5.33 -19.35 12.07
C GLN A 345 -6.39 -18.24 12.03
N HIS A 346 -6.32 -17.27 12.96
CA HIS A 346 -7.28 -16.16 13.06
C HIS A 346 -6.85 -14.86 12.36
N SER A 347 -5.61 -14.77 11.85
CA SER A 347 -5.20 -13.65 11.00
C SER A 347 -5.67 -13.90 9.58
N LEU A 348 -6.24 -12.91 8.89
CA LEU A 348 -6.49 -13.06 7.45
C LEU A 348 -5.22 -13.33 6.65
N ASN A 349 -4.05 -13.01 7.23
CA ASN A 349 -2.73 -13.37 6.73
C ASN A 349 -2.12 -14.60 7.41
N SER A 350 -2.87 -15.43 8.12
CA SER A 350 -2.54 -16.86 8.17
C SER A 350 -2.59 -17.48 6.77
N PHE A 351 -3.24 -16.77 5.86
CA PHE A 351 -3.03 -16.84 4.44
C PHE A 351 -1.56 -16.67 4.02
N ALA A 352 -0.79 -15.70 4.55
CA ALA A 352 0.67 -15.60 4.35
C ALA A 352 1.41 -16.84 4.91
N ASN A 353 1.01 -17.35 6.08
CA ASN A 353 1.56 -18.59 6.64
C ASN A 353 1.31 -19.82 5.73
N ASN A 354 0.12 -19.95 5.11
CA ASN A 354 -0.17 -21.00 4.11
C ASN A 354 0.40 -20.70 2.72
N PHE A 355 0.53 -19.42 2.36
CA PHE A 355 1.10 -18.89 1.12
C PHE A 355 2.62 -18.94 1.15
N PHE A 356 3.27 -19.47 2.17
CA PHE A 356 4.71 -19.67 2.20
C PHE A 356 5.14 -21.08 2.56
N ALA A 357 4.21 -22.05 2.57
CA ALA A 357 4.53 -23.46 2.72
C ALA A 357 4.48 -24.16 1.35
N ASN A 358 5.66 -24.46 0.77
CA ASN A 358 5.90 -25.13 -0.52
C ASN A 358 5.60 -24.28 -1.78
N SER A 359 6.62 -24.01 -2.63
CA SER A 359 6.61 -23.12 -3.83
C SER A 359 5.29 -22.37 -4.14
N PRO A 360 4.92 -21.39 -3.31
CA PRO A 360 3.52 -21.02 -3.13
C PRO A 360 2.97 -20.04 -4.17
N LEU A 361 3.86 -19.27 -4.79
CA LEU A 361 3.52 -18.41 -5.92
C LEU A 361 2.78 -19.19 -7.02
N LEU A 362 3.27 -20.41 -7.31
CA LEU A 362 2.68 -21.23 -8.34
C LEU A 362 1.37 -21.87 -7.90
N ASP A 363 1.27 -22.28 -6.64
CA ASP A 363 0.07 -22.97 -6.17
C ASP A 363 -1.09 -22.00 -5.91
N ASP A 364 -0.83 -20.76 -5.50
CA ASP A 364 -1.84 -19.69 -5.47
C ASP A 364 -2.34 -19.33 -6.88
N LEU A 365 -1.42 -19.17 -7.84
CA LEU A 365 -1.80 -18.94 -9.24
C LEU A 365 -2.61 -20.13 -9.77
N LYS A 366 -2.16 -21.38 -9.58
CA LYS A 366 -2.92 -22.58 -9.95
C LYS A 366 -4.30 -22.59 -9.31
N HIS A 367 -4.41 -22.29 -8.02
CA HIS A 367 -5.68 -22.29 -7.31
C HIS A 367 -6.63 -21.22 -7.87
N LYS A 368 -6.15 -19.99 -8.06
CA LYS A 368 -6.90 -18.89 -8.67
C LYS A 368 -7.44 -19.25 -10.05
N PHE A 369 -6.64 -19.95 -10.84
CA PHE A 369 -7.02 -20.34 -12.19
C PHE A 369 -7.77 -21.69 -12.25
N ASN A 370 -7.81 -22.50 -11.18
CA ASN A 370 -8.50 -23.81 -11.17
C ASN A 370 -9.97 -23.77 -10.70
N GLY A 371 -10.61 -22.60 -10.64
CA GLY A 371 -12.06 -22.47 -10.37
C GLY A 371 -12.50 -22.81 -8.94
N ASN A 372 -11.58 -23.23 -8.05
CA ASN A 372 -11.83 -23.27 -6.63
C ASN A 372 -11.67 -21.87 -6.06
N LEU A 373 -12.64 -21.44 -5.25
CA LEU A 373 -12.62 -20.12 -4.62
C LEU A 373 -11.72 -20.18 -3.38
N GLN A 374 -10.45 -19.79 -3.50
CA GLN A 374 -9.63 -19.42 -2.33
C GLN A 374 -9.23 -17.96 -2.46
N LEU A 375 -9.29 -17.30 -1.31
CA LEU A 375 -9.41 -15.87 -1.18
C LEU A 375 -8.04 -15.29 -0.93
N THR A 376 -7.44 -14.73 -1.98
CA THR A 376 -6.05 -14.28 -1.88
C THR A 376 -5.94 -12.92 -2.57
N GLY A 377 -6.20 -11.88 -1.76
CA GLY A 377 -6.20 -10.47 -2.18
C GLY A 377 -7.56 -9.96 -2.65
N THR A 378 -7.89 -8.72 -2.28
CA THR A 378 -9.04 -8.00 -2.84
C THR A 378 -8.74 -7.61 -4.29
N GLY A 379 -9.00 -8.54 -5.20
CA GLY A 379 -8.60 -8.44 -6.60
C GLY A 379 -7.10 -8.70 -6.78
N ALA A 380 -6.72 -9.33 -7.89
CA ALA A 380 -5.43 -10.03 -8.01
C ALA A 380 -4.20 -9.10 -7.89
N THR A 381 -3.42 -9.23 -6.81
CA THR A 381 -1.99 -8.88 -6.76
C THR A 381 -1.28 -9.73 -5.70
N CYS A 382 -0.68 -10.82 -6.15
CA CYS A 382 0.31 -11.58 -5.39
C CYS A 382 1.67 -10.90 -5.58
N PHE A 383 2.53 -10.89 -4.57
CA PHE A 383 3.91 -10.45 -4.75
C PHE A 383 4.88 -11.35 -3.99
N VAL A 384 6.12 -11.38 -4.46
CA VAL A 384 7.23 -12.06 -3.80
C VAL A 384 8.40 -11.10 -3.73
N TYR A 385 8.99 -10.97 -2.55
CA TYR A 385 10.28 -10.31 -2.41
C TYR A 385 11.40 -11.28 -2.76
N VAL A 386 12.29 -10.86 -3.64
CA VAL A 386 13.45 -11.64 -4.05
C VAL A 386 14.70 -10.83 -3.70
N PRO A 387 15.53 -11.29 -2.74
CA PRO A 387 16.84 -10.69 -2.48
C PRO A 387 17.65 -10.55 -3.77
N ARG A 388 18.66 -9.69 -3.81
CA ARG A 388 19.42 -9.40 -5.03
C ARG A 388 20.37 -10.54 -5.43
N LEU A 389 19.80 -11.70 -5.76
CA LEU A 389 20.45 -12.94 -6.10
C LEU A 389 19.90 -13.46 -7.42
N GLU A 390 20.73 -13.45 -8.46
CA GLU A 390 20.33 -13.87 -9.81
C GLU A 390 19.83 -15.32 -9.86
N THR A 391 20.40 -16.23 -9.07
CA THR A 391 19.97 -17.63 -9.03
C THR A 391 18.50 -17.78 -8.61
N ILE A 392 18.08 -17.06 -7.56
CA ILE A 392 16.70 -17.12 -7.04
C ILE A 392 15.75 -16.40 -7.99
N LEU A 393 16.15 -15.23 -8.51
CA LEU A 393 15.38 -14.52 -9.52
C LEU A 393 15.13 -15.39 -10.75
N ASN A 394 16.17 -15.98 -11.32
CA ASN A 394 16.08 -16.84 -12.49
C ASN A 394 15.21 -18.09 -12.25
N TRP A 395 15.20 -18.60 -11.03
CA TRP A 395 14.30 -19.69 -10.64
C TRP A 395 12.83 -19.24 -10.71
N HIS A 396 12.46 -18.10 -10.11
CA HIS A 396 11.09 -17.57 -10.19
C HIS A 396 10.66 -17.28 -11.62
N LEU A 397 11.53 -16.65 -12.43
CA LEU A 397 11.25 -16.36 -13.84
C LEU A 397 10.97 -17.64 -14.64
N ARG A 398 11.72 -18.72 -14.37
CA ARG A 398 11.52 -20.02 -15.02
C ARG A 398 10.19 -20.64 -14.59
N LYS A 399 9.89 -20.63 -13.28
CA LYS A 399 8.63 -21.15 -12.73
C LYS A 399 7.41 -20.46 -13.28
N PHE A 400 7.45 -19.13 -13.40
CA PHE A 400 6.37 -18.37 -14.05
C PHE A 400 6.17 -18.80 -15.51
N LYS A 401 7.26 -18.94 -16.28
CA LYS A 401 7.19 -19.39 -17.68
C LYS A 401 6.65 -20.82 -17.82
N GLU A 402 7.05 -21.74 -16.95
CA GLU A 402 6.52 -23.10 -16.89
C GLU A 402 5.00 -23.07 -16.62
N PHE A 403 4.58 -22.29 -15.63
CA PHE A 403 3.16 -22.13 -15.29
C PHE A 403 2.32 -21.61 -16.45
N CYS A 404 2.75 -20.54 -17.13
CA CYS A 404 1.99 -19.99 -18.26
C CYS A 404 1.86 -21.00 -19.41
N LYS A 405 2.87 -21.84 -19.64
CA LYS A 405 2.81 -22.92 -20.66
C LYS A 405 1.81 -24.02 -20.30
N GLU A 406 1.69 -24.35 -19.02
CA GLU A 406 0.83 -25.43 -18.53
C GLU A 406 -0.62 -24.99 -18.31
N ASN A 407 -0.88 -23.68 -18.19
CA ASN A 407 -2.18 -23.14 -17.79
C ASN A 407 -2.75 -22.19 -18.86
N PRO A 408 -3.62 -22.66 -19.78
CA PRO A 408 -4.16 -21.83 -20.86
C PRO A 408 -5.00 -20.64 -20.36
N LEU A 409 -5.52 -20.70 -19.13
CA LEU A 409 -6.25 -19.60 -18.49
C LEU A 409 -5.36 -18.40 -18.18
N ALA A 410 -4.05 -18.60 -18.02
CA ALA A 410 -3.11 -17.50 -17.75
C ALA A 410 -3.13 -16.47 -18.90
N ALA A 411 -3.14 -16.93 -20.15
CA ALA A 411 -3.26 -16.06 -21.31
C ALA A 411 -4.68 -15.44 -21.42
N GLN A 412 -5.72 -16.23 -21.16
CA GLN A 412 -7.12 -15.75 -21.20
C GLN A 412 -7.36 -14.56 -20.25
N PHE A 413 -6.75 -14.60 -19.05
CA PHE A 413 -6.89 -13.56 -18.03
C PHE A 413 -5.71 -12.58 -18.01
N ASN A 414 -4.88 -12.53 -19.06
CA ASN A 414 -3.77 -11.59 -19.18
C ASN A 414 -2.88 -11.56 -17.94
N LEU A 415 -2.43 -12.74 -17.49
CA LEU A 415 -1.51 -12.85 -16.37
C LEU A 415 -0.16 -12.22 -16.72
N GLN A 416 0.30 -11.32 -15.87
CA GLN A 416 1.56 -10.60 -16.00
C GLN A 416 2.38 -10.71 -14.72
N MET A 417 3.70 -10.72 -14.87
CA MET A 417 4.67 -10.60 -13.81
C MET A 417 5.49 -9.34 -14.03
N HIS A 418 5.58 -8.51 -13.01
CA HIS A 418 6.32 -7.26 -12.98
C HIS A 418 7.51 -7.43 -12.04
N LYS A 419 8.74 -7.35 -12.53
CA LYS A 419 9.95 -7.28 -11.69
C LYS A 419 10.27 -5.82 -11.44
N ILE A 420 10.13 -5.44 -10.18
CA ILE A 420 10.42 -4.10 -9.69
C ILE A 420 11.79 -4.11 -9.03
N ASP A 421 12.74 -3.36 -9.58
CA ASP A 421 14.01 -3.09 -8.92
C ASP A 421 13.85 -1.94 -7.92
N LEU A 422 14.06 -2.24 -6.63
CA LEU A 422 13.93 -1.25 -5.57
C LEU A 422 15.04 -0.19 -5.57
N VAL A 423 16.16 -0.44 -6.25
CA VAL A 423 17.34 0.43 -6.29
C VAL A 423 17.34 1.29 -7.56
N ASN A 424 17.20 0.65 -8.72
CA ASN A 424 17.48 1.29 -10.01
C ASN A 424 16.24 1.87 -10.69
N SER A 425 15.08 1.82 -10.06
CA SER A 425 13.79 2.24 -10.65
C SER A 425 13.46 1.57 -12.01
N ASN A 426 14.08 0.43 -12.28
CA ASN A 426 13.83 -0.37 -13.46
C ASN A 426 12.63 -1.27 -13.25
N LEU A 427 11.76 -1.33 -14.25
CA LEU A 427 10.58 -2.20 -14.30
C LEU A 427 10.69 -3.10 -15.53
N GLU A 428 10.70 -4.41 -15.32
CA GLU A 428 10.61 -5.41 -16.38
C GLU A 428 9.26 -6.13 -16.28
N ILE A 429 8.58 -6.34 -17.42
CA ILE A 429 7.24 -6.95 -17.47
C ILE A 429 7.28 -8.18 -18.38
N TRP A 430 6.74 -9.30 -17.89
CA TRP A 430 6.49 -10.51 -18.68
C TRP A 430 5.01 -10.84 -18.66
N SER A 431 4.45 -11.18 -19.82
CA SER A 431 3.06 -11.59 -19.97
C SER A 431 2.98 -13.07 -20.36
N ALA A 432 1.90 -13.73 -19.95
CA ALA A 432 1.59 -15.13 -20.26
C ALA A 432 1.34 -15.39 -21.75
#